data_AF-A0A1F5NUS7-F1
#
_entry.id   AF-A0A1F5NUS7-F1
#
_cell.length_a   1.000
_cell.length_b   1.000
_cell.length_c   1.000
_cell.angle_alpha   90.00
_cell.angle_beta   90.00
_cell.angle_gamma   90.00
#
_symmetry.space_group_name_H-M   'P 1'
#
loop_
_entity.id
_entity.type
_entity.pdbx_description
1 polymer ?
#
loop_
_entity_poly.entity_id
_entity_poly.type
_entity_poly.pdbx_seq_one_letter_code
_entity_poly.pdbx_strand_id
1 'polypeptide(L)'
;MITARRIVLWFAAILIVHVVAVYLDLYDRIPNIDIPMHFLGGGAVSLISIYLTKNSKFKTWQYLIFVLGFTIIVGIGWEYFEFAVDQIFEDKFGWNRMTLRDTLGDLLYDGLGATIFWVVYKDRI
;
A
#
# COMPACT_ATOMS: atom_id res chain seq x y z
N MET A 1 2.42 -12.07 16.98
CA MET A 1 3.29 -12.79 16.04
C MET A 1 2.84 -12.55 14.61
N ILE A 2 3.65 -11.83 13.84
CA ILE A 2 3.50 -11.68 12.39
C ILE A 2 4.03 -12.96 11.75
N THR A 3 3.25 -13.54 10.84
CA THR A 3 3.64 -14.74 10.10
C THR A 3 3.44 -14.51 8.62
N ALA A 4 4.22 -15.22 7.78
CA ALA A 4 4.06 -15.15 6.33
C ALA A 4 2.61 -15.41 5.90
N ARG A 5 1.94 -16.38 6.52
CA ARG A 5 0.51 -16.67 6.28
C ARG A 5 -0.38 -15.45 6.51
N ARG A 6 -0.19 -14.70 7.60
CA ARG A 6 -0.98 -13.51 7.89
C ARG A 6 -0.73 -12.39 6.89
N ILE A 7 0.53 -12.21 6.47
CA ILE A 7 0.90 -11.23 5.43
C ILE A 7 0.19 -11.58 4.12
N VAL A 8 0.27 -12.83 3.67
CA VAL A 8 -0.41 -13.29 2.45
C VAL A 8 -1.92 -13.06 2.53
N LEU A 9 -2.55 -13.31 3.69
CA LEU A 9 -3.98 -13.06 3.86
C LEU A 9 -4.34 -11.56 3.76
N TRP A 10 -3.49 -10.65 4.26
CA TRP A 10 -3.68 -9.21 4.07
C TRP A 10 -3.66 -8.83 2.59
N PHE A 11 -2.63 -9.26 1.86
CA PHE A 11 -2.52 -8.98 0.42
C PHE A 11 -3.66 -9.60 -0.38
N ALA A 12 -4.06 -10.84 -0.06
CA ALA A 12 -5.19 -11.49 -0.72
C ALA A 12 -6.49 -10.72 -0.48
N ALA A 13 -6.74 -10.25 0.75
CA ALA A 13 -7.92 -9.47 1.06
C ALA A 13 -7.94 -8.14 0.29
N ILE A 14 -6.83 -7.40 0.28
CA ILE A 14 -6.70 -6.13 -0.45
C ILE A 14 -6.89 -6.37 -1.96
N LEU A 15 -6.25 -7.39 -2.52
CA LEU A 15 -6.38 -7.73 -3.94
C LEU A 15 -7.82 -8.09 -4.32
N ILE A 16 -8.53 -8.86 -3.48
CA ILE A 16 -9.94 -9.18 -3.71
C ILE A 16 -10.78 -7.90 -3.73
N VAL A 17 -10.58 -7.00 -2.76
CA VAL A 17 -11.30 -5.72 -2.71
C VAL A 17 -10.98 -4.88 -3.95
N HIS A 18 -9.71 -4.78 -4.35
CA HIS A 18 -9.29 -4.04 -5.54
C HIS A 18 -9.94 -4.60 -6.81
N VAL A 19 -9.88 -5.92 -7.03
CA VAL A 19 -10.50 -6.58 -8.21
C VAL A 19 -12.00 -6.35 -8.24
N VAL A 20 -12.69 -6.44 -7.10
CA VAL A 20 -14.12 -6.14 -7.00
C VAL A 20 -14.39 -4.67 -7.31
N ALA A 21 -13.55 -3.76 -6.80
CA ALA A 21 -13.67 -2.32 -7.04
C ALA A 21 -13.49 -1.97 -8.51
N VAL A 22 -12.50 -2.55 -9.19
CA VAL A 22 -12.31 -2.40 -10.64
C VAL A 22 -13.49 -2.97 -11.41
N TYR A 23 -13.94 -4.20 -11.09
CA TYR A 23 -15.03 -4.86 -11.83
C TYR A 23 -16.38 -4.13 -11.73
N LEU A 24 -16.62 -3.40 -10.63
CA LEU A 24 -17.86 -2.67 -10.39
C LEU A 24 -17.74 -1.15 -10.65
N ASP A 25 -16.62 -0.70 -11.21
CA ASP A 25 -16.28 0.71 -11.43
C ASP A 25 -16.38 1.57 -10.15
N LEU A 26 -16.05 1.00 -8.98
CA LEU A 26 -16.21 1.70 -7.70
C LEU A 26 -15.27 2.89 -7.57
N TYR A 27 -14.12 2.86 -8.25
CA TYR A 27 -13.18 3.99 -8.30
C TYR A 27 -13.81 5.25 -8.93
N ASP A 28 -14.74 5.08 -9.87
CA ASP A 28 -15.49 6.20 -10.46
C ASP A 28 -16.72 6.60 -9.63
N ARG A 29 -17.34 5.62 -8.96
CA ARG A 29 -18.65 5.80 -8.29
C ARG A 29 -18.54 6.25 -6.84
N ILE A 30 -17.46 5.88 -6.15
CA ILE A 30 -17.27 6.13 -4.72
C ILE A 30 -16.04 7.03 -4.56
N PRO A 31 -16.24 8.35 -4.36
CA PRO A 31 -15.13 9.27 -4.16
C PRO A 31 -14.26 8.81 -2.99
N ASN A 32 -12.94 8.86 -3.19
CA ASN A 32 -11.94 8.51 -2.17
C ASN A 32 -11.94 7.05 -1.71
N ILE A 33 -12.53 6.10 -2.46
CA ILE A 33 -12.38 4.67 -2.14
C ILE A 33 -10.92 4.21 -2.21
N ASP A 34 -10.09 4.95 -2.94
CA ASP A 34 -8.68 4.64 -3.11
C ASP A 34 -7.82 4.96 -1.88
N ILE A 35 -8.20 6.00 -1.12
CA ILE A 35 -7.54 6.37 0.14
C ILE A 35 -7.43 5.21 1.14
N PRO A 36 -8.53 4.49 1.52
CA PRO A 36 -8.41 3.35 2.40
C PRO A 36 -7.66 2.19 1.76
N MET A 37 -7.63 2.07 0.43
CA MET A 37 -6.83 1.06 -0.28
C MET A 37 -5.34 1.33 -0.10
N HIS A 38 -4.87 2.55 -0.33
CA HIS A 38 -3.48 2.95 -0.08
C HIS A 38 -3.10 2.84 1.39
N PHE A 39 -3.95 3.30 2.30
CA PHE A 39 -3.68 3.14 3.74
C PHE A 39 -3.51 1.66 4.15
N LEU A 40 -4.39 0.77 3.69
CA LEU A 40 -4.29 -0.65 3.99
C LEU A 40 -3.13 -1.32 3.23
N GLY A 41 -2.87 -0.90 2.01
CA GLY A 41 -1.75 -1.33 1.15
C GLY A 41 -0.41 -1.02 1.80
N GLY A 42 -0.16 0.24 2.14
CA GLY A 42 1.04 0.65 2.88
C GLY A 42 1.17 -0.07 4.23
N GLY A 43 0.07 -0.28 4.94
CA GLY A 43 0.02 -1.12 6.13
C GLY A 43 0.51 -2.56 5.85
N ALA A 44 -0.04 -3.22 4.84
CA ALA A 44 0.33 -4.59 4.47
C ALA A 44 1.79 -4.71 3.99
N VAL A 45 2.27 -3.75 3.19
CA VAL A 45 3.67 -3.67 2.74
C VAL A 45 4.62 -3.48 3.93
N SER A 46 4.26 -2.67 4.93
CA SER A 46 5.06 -2.51 6.14
C SER A 46 5.22 -3.83 6.91
N LEU A 47 4.23 -4.72 6.89
CA LEU A 47 4.34 -6.04 7.53
C LEU A 47 5.43 -6.90 6.87
N ILE A 48 5.66 -6.74 5.56
CA ILE A 48 6.78 -7.40 4.86
C ILE A 48 8.10 -6.89 5.39
N SER A 49 8.32 -5.57 5.41
CA SER A 49 9.59 -4.99 5.87
C SER A 49 9.86 -5.30 7.34
N ILE A 50 8.83 -5.30 8.19
CA ILE A 50 8.89 -5.74 9.59
C ILE A 50 9.29 -7.22 9.69
N TYR A 51 8.68 -8.10 8.89
CA TYR A 51 9.01 -9.52 8.89
C TYR A 51 10.45 -9.80 8.45
N LEU A 52 10.94 -9.06 7.44
CA LEU A 52 12.31 -9.19 6.92
C LEU A 52 13.37 -8.68 7.90
N THR A 53 13.03 -7.67 8.70
CA THR A 53 13.99 -7.00 9.61
C THR A 53 13.85 -7.41 11.08
N LYS A 54 13.02 -8.41 11.38
CA LYS A 54 12.73 -8.86 12.75
C LYS A 54 13.93 -9.27 13.61
N ASN A 55 14.99 -9.76 12.96
CA ASN A 55 16.23 -10.17 13.62
C ASN A 55 17.35 -9.12 13.46
N SER A 56 17.04 -7.96 12.90
CA SER A 56 18.00 -6.86 12.75
C SER A 56 18.29 -6.21 14.11
N LYS A 57 19.46 -5.58 14.24
CA LYS A 57 19.85 -4.80 15.42
C LYS A 57 19.55 -3.31 15.25
N PHE A 58 18.52 -2.97 14.48
CA PHE A 58 18.18 -1.58 14.21
C PHE A 58 17.72 -0.85 15.46
N LYS A 59 18.19 0.39 15.62
CA LYS A 59 17.56 1.35 16.54
C LYS A 59 16.15 1.66 16.05
N THR A 60 15.25 2.03 16.95
CA THR A 60 13.84 2.32 16.64
C THR A 60 13.67 3.28 15.45
N TRP A 61 14.48 4.34 15.38
CA TRP A 61 14.42 5.31 14.29
C TRP A 61 14.92 4.73 12.95
N GLN A 62 15.96 3.89 12.96
CA GLN A 62 16.47 3.22 11.75
C GLN A 62 15.43 2.25 11.21
N TYR A 63 14.76 1.55 12.12
CA TYR A 63 13.70 0.62 11.77
C TYR A 63 12.51 1.36 11.12
N LEU A 64 12.07 2.47 11.72
CA LEU A 64 11.00 3.28 11.14
C LEU A 64 11.37 3.82 9.76
N ILE A 65 12.58 4.36 9.59
CA ILE A 65 13.06 4.84 8.28
C ILE A 65 13.08 3.70 7.26
N PHE A 66 13.55 2.52 7.64
CA PHE A 66 13.56 1.36 6.75
C PHE A 66 12.14 0.96 6.32
N VAL A 67 11.21 0.86 7.27
CA VAL A 67 9.82 0.47 7.01
C VAL A 67 9.13 1.50 6.10
N LEU A 68 9.29 2.79 6.39
CA LEU A 68 8.72 3.86 5.56
C LEU A 68 9.36 3.90 4.18
N GLY A 69 10.69 3.89 4.09
CA GLY A 69 11.39 3.91 2.81
C GLY A 69 11.04 2.70 1.94
N PHE A 70 10.99 1.50 2.52
CA PHE A 70 10.55 0.30 1.82
C PHE A 70 9.12 0.44 1.29
N THR A 71 8.21 0.96 2.13
CA THR A 71 6.80 1.11 1.74
C THR A 71 6.61 2.14 0.64
N ILE A 72 7.25 3.31 0.75
CA ILE A 72 7.18 4.37 -0.27
C ILE A 72 7.77 3.92 -1.60
N ILE A 73 8.85 3.12 -1.60
CA ILE A 73 9.40 2.57 -2.85
C ILE A 73 8.39 1.64 -3.54
N VAL A 74 7.69 0.81 -2.76
CA VAL A 74 6.63 -0.06 -3.30
C VAL A 74 5.44 0.76 -3.79
N GLY A 75 5.02 1.79 -3.03
CA GLY A 75 3.97 2.73 -3.43
C GLY A 75 4.29 3.43 -4.75
N ILE A 76 5.50 3.97 -4.91
CA ILE A 76 5.97 4.54 -6.18
C ILE A 76 5.85 3.51 -7.32
N GLY A 77 6.22 2.25 -7.06
CA GLY A 77 6.06 1.18 -8.05
C GLY A 77 4.60 0.91 -8.43
N TRP A 78 3.68 1.04 -7.48
CA TRP A 78 2.24 0.92 -7.72
C TRP A 78 1.71 2.07 -8.57
N GLU A 79 2.05 3.32 -8.25
CA GLU A 79 1.69 4.50 -9.05
C GLU A 79 2.15 4.39 -10.51
N TYR A 80 3.39 3.91 -10.73
CA TYR A 80 3.88 3.65 -12.08
C TYR A 80 3.11 2.52 -12.78
N PHE A 81 2.70 1.49 -12.04
CA PHE A 81 1.87 0.42 -12.59
C PHE A 81 0.50 0.95 -13.03
N GLU A 82 -0.15 1.76 -12.19
CA GLU A 82 -1.45 2.33 -12.54
C GLU A 82 -1.36 3.26 -13.74
N PHE A 83 -0.34 4.14 -13.75
CA PHE A 83 -0.04 4.97 -14.91
C PHE A 83 0.16 4.13 -16.18
N ALA A 84 0.95 3.04 -16.11
CA ALA A 84 1.19 2.18 -17.27
C ALA A 84 -0.08 1.48 -17.76
N VAL A 85 -0.93 0.98 -16.85
CA VAL A 85 -2.23 0.37 -17.20
C VAL A 85 -3.12 1.39 -17.89
N ASP A 86 -3.18 2.61 -17.37
CA ASP A 86 -3.96 3.68 -17.96
C ASP A 86 -3.52 3.98 -19.41
N GLN A 87 -2.21 4.14 -19.63
CA GLN A 87 -1.66 4.39 -20.97
C GLN A 87 -1.86 3.22 -21.97
N ILE A 88 -1.89 1.97 -21.49
CA ILE A 88 -2.03 0.78 -22.36
C ILE A 88 -3.49 0.50 -22.71
N PHE A 89 -4.42 0.77 -21.78
CA PHE A 89 -5.82 0.37 -21.91
C PHE A 89 -6.77 1.51 -22.24
N GLU A 90 -6.26 2.72 -22.55
CA GLU A 90 -7.02 3.88 -23.03
C GLU A 90 -8.29 4.10 -22.18
N ASP A 91 -8.11 4.23 -20.86
CA ASP A 91 -9.15 4.64 -19.90
C ASP A 91 -10.22 3.58 -19.58
N LYS A 92 -10.07 2.34 -20.03
CA LYS A 92 -11.06 1.29 -19.73
C LYS A 92 -11.35 1.07 -18.25
N PHE A 93 -10.47 1.53 -17.37
CA PHE A 93 -10.56 1.35 -15.91
C PHE A 93 -10.79 2.65 -15.14
N GLY A 94 -11.04 3.78 -15.82
CA GLY A 94 -11.32 5.07 -15.17
C GLY A 94 -10.09 5.77 -14.56
N TRP A 95 -8.88 5.27 -14.84
CA TRP A 95 -7.61 5.74 -14.24
C TRP A 95 -7.02 7.00 -14.90
N ASN A 96 -7.64 7.51 -15.96
CA ASN A 96 -7.16 8.68 -16.72
C ASN A 96 -7.37 10.03 -16.01
N ARG A 97 -7.61 9.98 -14.70
CA ARG A 97 -7.72 11.12 -13.80
C ARG A 97 -6.57 11.18 -12.80
N MET A 98 -5.57 10.32 -12.95
CA MET A 98 -4.36 10.33 -12.13
C MET A 98 -3.73 11.73 -12.20
N THR A 99 -3.77 12.44 -11.08
CA THR A 99 -3.15 13.75 -10.96
C THR A 99 -1.95 13.65 -10.04
N LEU A 100 -1.00 14.58 -10.17
CA LEU A 100 0.09 14.68 -9.18
C LEU A 100 -0.44 14.80 -7.75
N ARG A 101 -1.61 15.44 -7.56
CA ARG A 101 -2.25 15.54 -6.23
C ARG A 101 -2.71 14.19 -5.70
N ASP A 102 -3.20 13.32 -6.58
CA ASP A 102 -3.67 11.97 -6.28
C ASP A 102 -2.49 11.13 -5.79
N THR A 103 -1.49 10.95 -6.66
CA THR A 103 -0.23 10.25 -6.37
C THR A 103 0.45 10.72 -5.08
N LEU A 104 0.51 12.03 -4.84
CA LEU A 104 1.10 12.55 -3.59
C LEU A 104 0.23 12.22 -2.37
N GLY A 105 -1.10 12.19 -2.52
CA GLY A 105 -2.04 11.72 -1.51
C GLY A 105 -1.89 10.22 -1.24
N ASP A 106 -1.76 9.42 -2.28
CA ASP A 106 -1.64 7.96 -2.21
C ASP A 106 -0.36 7.55 -1.49
N LEU A 107 0.78 8.14 -1.88
CA LEU A 107 2.05 7.96 -1.17
C LEU A 107 1.99 8.44 0.29
N LEU A 108 1.23 9.50 0.58
CA LEU A 108 1.00 9.94 1.95
C LEU A 108 0.22 8.89 2.75
N TYR A 109 -0.87 8.35 2.20
CA TYR A 109 -1.70 7.34 2.87
C TYR A 109 -0.97 6.00 3.02
N ASP A 110 -0.15 5.60 2.04
CA ASP A 110 0.76 4.47 2.15
C ASP A 110 1.69 4.63 3.37
N GLY A 111 2.31 5.81 3.50
CA GLY A 111 3.20 6.13 4.62
C GLY A 111 2.48 6.16 5.97
N LEU A 112 1.26 6.71 6.03
CA LEU A 112 0.44 6.71 7.24
C LEU A 112 0.05 5.29 7.65
N GLY A 113 -0.41 4.47 6.69
CA GLY A 113 -0.72 3.06 6.88
C GLY A 113 0.48 2.29 7.44
N ALA A 114 1.65 2.47 6.81
CA ALA A 114 2.89 1.86 7.25
C ALA A 114 3.29 2.28 8.67
N THR A 115 3.14 3.56 9.00
CA THR A 115 3.45 4.08 10.34
C THR A 115 2.57 3.43 11.40
N ILE A 116 1.26 3.39 11.17
CA ILE A 116 0.29 2.83 12.11
C ILE A 116 0.53 1.33 12.30
N PHE A 117 0.70 0.57 11.22
CA PHE A 117 0.96 -0.85 11.30
C PHE A 117 2.30 -1.12 11.99
N TRP A 118 3.34 -0.35 11.71
CA TRP A 118 4.61 -0.44 12.43
C TRP A 118 4.43 -0.24 13.94
N VAL A 119 3.74 0.82 14.38
CA VAL A 119 3.48 1.04 15.82
C VAL A 119 2.77 -0.15 16.46
N VAL A 120 1.76 -0.73 15.78
CA VAL A 120 0.96 -1.84 16.30
C VAL A 120 1.75 -3.15 16.35
N TYR A 121 2.65 -3.38 15.39
CA TYR A 121 3.25 -4.69 15.14
C TYR A 121 4.74 -4.80 15.43
N LYS A 122 5.47 -3.69 15.63
CA LYS A 122 6.93 -3.68 15.84
C LYS A 122 7.42 -4.56 17.00
N ASP A 123 6.61 -4.72 18.05
CA ASP A 123 6.95 -5.51 19.24
C ASP A 123 6.31 -6.92 19.22
N ARG A 124 5.58 -7.26 18.14
CA ARG A 124 4.78 -8.48 18.04
C ARG A 124 5.40 -9.52 17.12
N ILE A 125 6.72 -9.51 16.97
CA ILE A 125 7.45 -10.37 16.04
C ILE A 125 7.96 -11.63 16.72
#